data_AF-A0AAJ1JBI3-F1
#
_entry.id   AF-A0AAJ1JBI3-F1
#
_cell.length_a   1.000
_cell.length_b   1.000
_cell.length_c   1.000
_cell.angle_alpha   90.00
_cell.angle_beta   90.00
_cell.angle_gamma   90.00
#
_symmetry.space_group_name_H-M   'P 1'
#
loop_
_entity.id
_entity.type
_entity.pdbx_description
1 polymer ?
#
loop_
_entity_poly.entity_id
_entity_poly.type
_entity_poly.pdbx_seq_one_letter_code
_entity_poly.pdbx_strand_id
1 'polypeptide(L)'
;MNIYQRLNKTFFNSCSIIDKSWQKIKRTIDTKLIILFLMKIISGKNNHGYTYIINEIWDDCIREKIPLPQYNPISASSMCEARIKLPDDAINTINKDIVSV
;
A
#
# COMPACT_ATOMS: atom_id res chain seq x y z
N MET A 1 13.88 5.27 -19.76
CA MET A 1 13.09 5.14 -18.52
C MET A 1 13.28 6.42 -17.73
N ASN A 2 12.23 7.21 -17.48
CA ASN A 2 12.35 8.43 -16.68
C ASN A 2 12.49 8.10 -15.18
N ILE A 3 12.87 9.08 -14.36
CA ILE A 3 13.09 8.86 -12.91
C ILE A 3 11.85 8.30 -12.22
N TYR A 4 10.65 8.79 -12.54
CA TYR A 4 9.39 8.31 -11.96
C TYR A 4 9.12 6.84 -12.29
N GLN A 5 9.41 6.41 -13.52
CA GLN A 5 9.29 5.01 -13.92
C GLN A 5 10.29 4.12 -13.19
N ARG A 6 11.52 4.60 -12.94
CA ARG A 6 12.52 3.87 -12.14
C ARG A 6 12.07 3.75 -10.69
N LEU A 7 11.64 4.85 -10.07
CA LEU A 7 11.12 4.90 -8.71
C LEU A 7 9.91 3.96 -8.53
N ASN A 8 8.94 4.04 -9.43
CA ASN A 8 7.77 3.16 -9.42
C ASN A 8 8.19 1.70 -9.53
N LYS A 9 9.05 1.35 -10.49
CA LYS A 9 9.54 -0.02 -10.67
C LYS A 9 10.24 -0.53 -9.40
N THR A 10 11.11 0.28 -8.80
CA THR A 10 11.80 -0.07 -7.55
C THR A 10 10.79 -0.30 -6.42
N PHE A 11 9.86 0.64 -6.21
CA PHE A 11 8.82 0.52 -5.19
C PHE A 11 7.97 -0.75 -5.36
N PHE A 12 7.50 -1.04 -6.57
CA PHE A 12 6.72 -2.25 -6.85
C PHE A 12 7.54 -3.52 -6.61
N ASN A 13 8.82 -3.53 -6.98
CA ASN A 13 9.71 -4.67 -6.73
C ASN A 13 9.92 -4.90 -5.23
N SER A 14 10.21 -3.85 -4.45
CA SER A 14 10.38 -3.95 -3.00
C SER A 14 9.12 -4.49 -2.33
N CYS A 15 7.94 -3.96 -2.69
CA CYS A 15 6.66 -4.46 -2.21
C CYS A 15 6.46 -5.94 -2.54
N SER A 16 6.75 -6.35 -3.78
CA SER A 16 6.60 -7.74 -4.21
C SER A 16 7.57 -8.70 -3.51
N ILE A 17 8.77 -8.25 -3.15
CA ILE A 17 9.72 -9.02 -2.35
C ILE A 17 9.17 -9.19 -0.93
N ILE A 18 8.68 -8.12 -0.32
CA ILE A 18 8.10 -8.14 1.03
C ILE A 18 6.85 -9.01 1.08
N ASP A 19 5.99 -8.98 0.06
CA ASP A 19 4.80 -9.83 -0.02
C ASP A 19 5.15 -11.31 0.19
N LYS A 20 6.27 -11.79 -0.34
CA LYS A 20 6.71 -13.19 -0.18
C LYS A 20 7.03 -13.58 1.27
N SER A 21 7.33 -12.61 2.13
CA SER A 21 7.68 -12.87 3.54
C SER A 21 6.46 -13.13 4.43
N TRP A 22 5.31 -12.55 4.12
CA TRP A 22 4.13 -12.58 4.99
C TRP A 22 2.85 -13.05 4.30
N GLN A 23 2.76 -13.00 2.96
CA GLN A 23 1.64 -13.57 2.22
C GLN A 23 1.83 -15.08 1.98
N LYS A 24 1.29 -15.90 2.88
CA LYS A 24 1.28 -17.37 2.70
C LYS A 24 0.39 -17.85 1.54
N ILE A 25 -0.57 -17.03 1.09
CA ILE A 25 -1.48 -17.25 -0.05
C ILE A 25 -1.65 -15.88 -0.74
N LYS A 26 -1.76 -15.84 -2.07
CA LYS A 26 -2.02 -14.60 -2.81
C LYS A 26 -3.34 -14.00 -2.35
N ARG A 27 -3.28 -12.94 -1.53
CA ARG A 27 -4.44 -12.24 -0.98
C ARG A 27 -4.65 -10.92 -1.72
N THR A 28 -5.86 -10.39 -1.59
CA THR A 28 -6.20 -9.08 -2.15
C THR A 28 -5.43 -7.92 -1.50
N ILE A 29 -4.98 -8.08 -0.24
CA ILE A 29 -4.21 -7.06 0.46
C ILE A 29 -2.72 -7.35 0.28
N ASP A 30 -2.05 -6.55 -0.53
CA ASP A 30 -0.60 -6.56 -0.75
C ASP A 30 0.12 -5.46 0.04
N THR A 31 1.44 -5.58 0.13
CA THR A 31 2.31 -4.62 0.81
C THR A 31 2.09 -3.22 0.24
N LYS A 32 1.98 -3.09 -1.08
CA LYS A 32 1.71 -1.82 -1.75
C LYS A 32 0.44 -1.15 -1.21
N LEU A 33 -0.67 -1.88 -1.10
CA LEU A 33 -1.94 -1.35 -0.60
C LEU A 33 -1.84 -0.95 0.87
N ILE A 34 -1.14 -1.74 1.69
CA ILE A 34 -0.88 -1.37 3.09
C ILE A 34 -0.05 -0.10 3.18
N ILE A 35 1.01 0.04 2.37
CA ILE A 35 1.84 1.24 2.35
C ILE A 35 1.04 2.46 1.89
N LEU A 36 0.23 2.33 0.82
CA LEU A 36 -0.65 3.42 0.37
C LEU A 36 -1.61 3.86 1.49
N PHE A 37 -2.19 2.88 2.19
CA PHE A 37 -3.06 3.13 3.34
C PHE A 37 -2.34 3.86 4.48
N LEU A 38 -1.12 3.45 4.82
CA LEU A 38 -0.29 4.13 5.83
C LEU A 38 0.08 5.56 5.39
N MET A 39 0.43 5.77 4.12
CA MET A 39 0.74 7.10 3.61
C MET A 39 -0.47 8.03 3.68
N LYS A 40 -1.67 7.52 3.41
CA LYS A 40 -2.93 8.25 3.58
C LYS A 40 -3.21 8.62 5.03
N ILE A 41 -2.96 7.71 5.97
CA ILE A 41 -3.03 8.02 7.42
C ILE A 41 -2.06 9.15 7.77
N ILE A 42 -0.80 9.03 7.37
CA ILE A 42 0.27 9.97 7.75
C ILE A 42 0.07 11.35 7.11
N SER A 43 -0.45 11.38 5.87
CA SER A 43 -0.68 12.62 5.12
C SER A 43 -2.02 13.28 5.44
N GLY A 44 -2.92 12.58 6.12
CA GLY A 44 -4.25 13.07 6.48
C GLY A 44 -4.18 14.19 7.50
N LYS A 45 -4.95 15.27 7.29
CA LYS A 45 -5.05 16.39 8.23
C LYS A 45 -5.98 16.11 9.42
N ASN A 46 -6.84 15.10 9.29
CA ASN A 46 -7.88 14.75 10.27
C ASN A 46 -7.74 13.29 10.69
N ASN A 47 -8.09 12.98 11.94
CA ASN A 47 -8.15 11.61 12.48
C ASN A 47 -9.36 10.83 11.92
N HIS A 48 -9.38 10.59 10.62
CA HIS A 48 -10.38 9.75 10.01
C HIS A 48 -10.14 8.28 10.35
N GLY A 49 -11.24 7.56 10.61
CA GLY A 49 -11.17 6.13 10.88
C GLY A 49 -10.76 5.32 9.65
N TYR A 50 -10.37 4.07 9.87
CA TYR A 50 -9.91 3.15 8.82
C TYR A 50 -10.88 3.04 7.63
N THR A 51 -12.17 2.88 7.91
CA THR A 51 -13.20 2.75 6.87
C THR A 51 -13.22 3.96 5.93
N TYR A 52 -13.11 5.16 6.49
CA TYR A 52 -13.09 6.39 5.71
C TYR A 52 -11.86 6.43 4.79
N ILE A 53 -10.67 6.15 5.35
CA ILE A 53 -9.41 6.18 4.60
C ILE A 53 -9.41 5.12 3.48
N ILE A 54 -9.93 3.93 3.76
CA ILE A 54 -10.04 2.88 2.76
C ILE A 54 -11.00 3.29 1.64
N ASN A 55 -12.17 3.85 1.95
CA ASN A 55 -13.09 4.33 0.92
C ASN A 55 -12.47 5.47 0.09
N GLU A 56 -11.77 6.40 0.72
CA GLU A 56 -11.09 7.49 0.03
C GLU A 56 -10.04 6.98 -0.98
N ILE A 57 -9.30 5.90 -0.65
CA ILE A 57 -8.37 5.27 -1.59
C ILE A 57 -9.10 4.74 -2.83
N TRP A 58 -10.29 4.15 -2.66
CA TRP A 58 -11.09 3.67 -3.79
C TRP A 58 -11.64 4.83 -4.63
N ASP A 59 -12.16 5.87 -3.98
CA ASP A 59 -12.66 7.07 -4.65
C ASP A 59 -11.55 7.76 -5.46
N ASP A 60 -10.33 7.81 -4.91
CA ASP A 60 -9.15 8.31 -5.61
C ASP A 60 -8.80 7.46 -6.83
N CYS A 61 -8.81 6.13 -6.72
CA CYS A 61 -8.56 5.27 -7.87
C CYS A 61 -9.58 5.49 -8.99
N ILE A 62 -10.87 5.64 -8.66
CA ILE A 62 -11.93 5.94 -9.63
C ILE A 62 -11.67 7.29 -10.30
N ARG A 63 -11.41 8.33 -9.49
CA ARG A 63 -11.21 9.70 -9.98
C ARG A 63 -9.99 9.81 -10.90
N GLU A 64 -8.89 9.18 -10.52
CA GLU A 64 -7.62 9.21 -11.27
C GLU A 64 -7.53 8.15 -12.38
N LYS A 65 -8.61 7.37 -12.59
CA LYS A 65 -8.67 6.26 -13.58
C LYS A 65 -7.57 5.20 -13.37
N ILE A 66 -7.20 4.97 -12.11
CA ILE A 66 -6.26 3.92 -11.71
C ILE A 66 -7.05 2.61 -11.51
N PRO A 67 -6.54 1.47 -11.98
CA PRO A 67 -7.18 0.17 -11.72
C PRO A 67 -7.40 -0.06 -10.22
N LEU A 68 -8.63 -0.39 -9.85
CA LEU A 68 -8.99 -0.67 -8.46
C LEU A 68 -8.19 -1.88 -7.92
N PRO A 69 -7.73 -1.85 -6.66
CA PRO A 69 -7.08 -3.01 -6.04
C PRO A 69 -7.98 -4.26 -6.05
N GLN A 70 -9.28 -4.06 -5.84
CA GLN A 70 -10.37 -5.00 -6.09
C GLN A 70 -11.68 -4.24 -6.24
N TYR A 71 -12.75 -4.92 -6.68
CA TYR A 71 -14.03 -4.29 -6.99
C TYR A 71 -14.62 -3.49 -5.82
N ASN A 72 -14.66 -4.06 -4.61
CA ASN A 72 -15.20 -3.40 -3.42
C ASN A 72 -14.09 -2.94 -2.46
N PRO A 73 -14.29 -1.86 -1.69
CA PRO A 73 -13.38 -1.50 -0.60
C PRO A 73 -13.16 -2.65 0.39
N ILE A 74 -11.96 -2.72 0.94
CA ILE A 74 -11.59 -3.74 1.94
C ILE A 74 -12.15 -3.34 3.31
N SER A 75 -12.54 -4.31 4.13
CA SER A 75 -13.00 -4.00 5.48
C SER A 75 -11.87 -3.45 6.36
N ALA A 76 -12.22 -2.57 7.30
CA ALA A 76 -11.27 -2.04 8.27
C ALA A 76 -10.58 -3.14 9.10
N SER A 77 -11.30 -4.21 9.45
CA SER A 77 -10.75 -5.35 10.17
C SER A 77 -9.71 -6.11 9.35
N SER A 78 -9.98 -6.39 8.07
CA SER A 78 -9.01 -7.06 7.20
C SER A 78 -7.76 -6.21 6.97
N MET A 79 -7.90 -4.89 6.84
CA MET A 79 -6.74 -3.99 6.77
C MET A 79 -5.94 -4.00 8.08
N CYS A 80 -6.60 -4.00 9.24
CA CYS A 80 -5.95 -4.08 10.55
C CYS A 80 -5.13 -5.37 10.69
N GLU A 81 -5.74 -6.51 10.38
CA GLU A 81 -5.06 -7.81 10.40
C GLU A 81 -3.88 -7.90 9.43
N ALA A 82 -4.01 -7.31 8.24
CA ALA A 82 -2.95 -7.31 7.24
C ALA A 82 -1.78 -6.43 7.68
N ARG A 83 -2.06 -5.24 8.24
CA ARG A 83 -1.03 -4.35 8.80
C ARG A 83 -0.19 -5.04 9.88
N ILE A 84 -0.81 -5.82 10.76
CA ILE A 84 -0.09 -6.56 11.83
C ILE A 84 0.86 -7.61 11.26
N LYS A 85 0.58 -8.14 10.07
CA LYS A 85 1.42 -9.17 9.42
C LYS A 85 2.56 -8.58 8.59
N LEU A 86 2.50 -7.28 8.30
CA LEU A 86 3.58 -6.61 7.58
C LEU A 86 4.86 -6.66 8.42
N PRO A 87 6.01 -7.04 7.84
CA PRO A 87 7.29 -6.99 8.57
C PRO A 87 7.61 -5.58 9.09
N ASP A 88 8.13 -5.50 10.31
CA ASP A 88 8.44 -4.22 10.97
C ASP A 88 9.45 -3.37 10.18
N ASP A 89 10.33 -4.02 9.41
CA ASP A 89 11.35 -3.39 8.58
C ASP A 89 10.88 -3.06 7.16
N ALA A 90 9.61 -3.33 6.80
CA ALA A 90 9.09 -3.15 5.45
C ALA A 90 9.22 -1.71 4.95
N ILE A 91 8.83 -0.72 5.77
CA ILE A 91 8.91 0.70 5.40
C ILE A 91 10.38 1.14 5.23
N ASN A 92 11.26 0.71 6.13
CA ASN A 92 12.68 1.03 6.06
C ASN A 92 13.34 0.44 4.81
N THR A 93 12.98 -0.81 4.48
CA THR A 93 13.46 -1.49 3.27
C THR A 93 13.00 -0.76 2.02
N ILE A 94 11.71 -0.47 1.91
CA ILE A 94 11.16 0.27 0.76
C ILE A 94 11.83 1.64 0.61
N ASN A 95 11.99 2.38 1.71
CA ASN A 95 12.60 3.71 1.68
C ASN A 95 14.07 3.65 1.25
N LYS A 96 14.84 2.69 1.77
CA LYS A 96 16.24 2.46 1.39
C LYS A 96 16.35 2.17 -0.11
N ASP A 97 15.47 1.32 -0.63
CA ASP A 97 15.47 0.96 -2.05
C ASP A 97 15.13 2.18 -2.92
N ILE A 98 14.13 2.98 -2.54
CA ILE A 98 13.72 4.20 -3.26
C ILE A 98 14.84 5.25 -3.30
N VAL A 99 15.50 5.52 -2.16
CA VAL A 99 16.57 6.52 -2.07
C VAL A 99 17.82 6.11 -2.88
N SER A 100 17.97 4.81 -3.16
CA SER A 100 19.10 4.28 -3.94
C SER A 100 18.95 4.38 -5.47
N VAL A 101 17.80 4.86 -5.98
CA VAL A 101 17.47 4.94 -7.43
C VAL A 101 18.16 6.08 -8.17
#